data_AF-A0A224XCG5-F1
#
_entry.id   AF-A0A224XCG5-F1
#
_cell.length_a   1.000
_cell.length_b   1.000
_cell.length_c   1.000
_cell.angle_alpha   90.00
_cell.angle_beta   90.00
_cell.angle_gamma   90.00
#
_symmetry.space_group_name_H-M   'P 1'
#
loop_
_entity.id
_entity.type
_entity.pdbx_description
1 polymer ?
#
loop_
_entity_poly.entity_id
_entity_poly.type
_entity_poly.pdbx_seq_one_letter_code
_entity_poly.pdbx_strand_id
1 'polypeptide(L)'
;MGVTARQTKFIFRTKELLSLSSSVSVKEREILTRAAIAFNEGVAFKKVINVLSLGLRDLEIYQQNGLTPNADKLFKDIQEIYGEPVDFLGARDWKYDNPDFEWVGNGRYGGKWRRKGDVYCNSFRSQFISVILFIAILICVVLLLFFLPKFL
;
A
#
# COMPACT_ATOMS: atom_id res chain seq x y z
N MET A 1 -23.85 -2.24 7.82
CA MET A 1 -23.39 -3.37 6.98
C MET A 1 -22.88 -4.45 7.91
N GLY A 2 -23.39 -5.68 7.80
CA GLY A 2 -23.00 -6.80 8.68
C GLY A 2 -21.60 -7.33 8.38
N VAL A 3 -20.99 -7.97 9.38
CA VAL A 3 -19.69 -8.64 9.26
C VAL A 3 -19.84 -9.88 8.37
N THR A 4 -18.98 -10.03 7.36
CA THR A 4 -19.02 -11.21 6.47
C THR A 4 -18.39 -12.43 7.13
N ALA A 5 -18.75 -13.65 6.70
CA ALA A 5 -18.18 -14.89 7.24
C ALA A 5 -16.64 -14.93 7.20
N ARG A 6 -16.04 -14.30 6.18
CA ARG A 6 -14.58 -14.16 6.05
C ARG A 6 -13.99 -13.25 7.13
N GLN A 7 -14.66 -12.14 7.43
CA GLN A 7 -14.25 -11.22 8.48
C GLN A 7 -14.38 -11.87 9.86
N THR A 8 -15.44 -12.63 10.10
CA THR A 8 -15.63 -13.40 11.33
C THR A 8 -14.50 -14.40 11.58
N LYS A 9 -14.02 -15.08 10.52
CA LYS A 9 -12.87 -16.01 10.62
C LYS A 9 -11.61 -15.30 11.12
N PHE A 10 -11.33 -14.09 10.64
CA PHE A 10 -10.19 -13.31 11.10
C PHE A 10 -10.34 -12.86 12.56
N ILE A 11 -11.52 -12.36 12.93
CA ILE A 11 -11.80 -11.96 14.31
C ILE A 11 -11.61 -13.14 15.27
N PHE A 12 -12.14 -14.31 14.90
CA PHE A 12 -12.00 -15.53 15.70
C PHE A 12 -10.53 -15.93 15.86
N ARG A 13 -9.77 -15.96 14.77
CA ARG A 13 -8.36 -16.36 14.80
C ARG A 13 -7.48 -15.40 15.59
N THR A 14 -7.75 -14.09 15.53
CA THR A 14 -7.06 -13.11 16.39
C THR A 14 -7.34 -13.38 17.88
N LYS A 15 -8.57 -13.76 18.24
CA LYS A 15 -8.94 -14.12 19.62
C LYS A 15 -8.33 -15.46 20.07
N GLU A 16 -8.26 -16.44 19.18
CA GLU A 16 -7.62 -17.73 19.41
C GLU A 16 -6.12 -17.58 19.68
N LEU A 17 -5.44 -16.68 18.96
CA LEU A 17 -4.01 -16.42 19.23
C LEU A 17 -3.76 -15.80 20.60
N LEU A 18 -4.72 -15.04 21.12
CA LEU A 18 -4.66 -14.51 22.48
C LEU A 18 -4.85 -15.59 23.54
N SER A 19 -5.63 -16.64 23.27
CA SER A 19 -5.82 -17.75 24.24
C SER A 19 -4.63 -18.70 24.29
N LEU A 20 -3.87 -18.84 23.19
CA LEU A 20 -2.65 -19.64 23.07
C LEU A 20 -1.40 -19.00 23.74
N SER A 21 -1.63 -18.12 24.72
CA SER A 21 -0.75 -17.08 25.24
C SER A 21 0.66 -17.48 25.73
N SER A 22 0.98 -18.76 25.92
CA SER A 22 2.25 -19.18 26.54
C SER A 22 3.50 -18.98 25.66
N SER A 23 3.33 -18.79 24.35
CA SER A 23 4.44 -18.66 23.39
C SER A 23 4.56 -17.28 22.71
N VAL A 24 3.64 -16.37 23.01
CA VAL A 24 3.49 -15.07 22.33
C VAL A 24 4.33 -14.00 23.02
N SER A 25 5.13 -13.23 22.26
CA SER A 25 5.90 -12.11 22.81
C SER A 25 4.99 -11.04 23.40
N VAL A 26 5.45 -10.30 24.41
CA VAL A 26 4.64 -9.24 25.07
C VAL A 26 4.09 -8.24 24.04
N LYS A 27 4.91 -7.86 23.06
CA LYS A 27 4.49 -6.94 21.99
C LYS A 27 3.50 -7.55 21.01
N GLU A 28 3.68 -8.82 20.63
CA GLU A 28 2.73 -9.54 19.76
C GLU A 28 1.36 -9.63 20.44
N ARG A 29 1.34 -9.97 21.74
CA ARG A 29 0.11 -10.00 22.54
C ARG A 29 -0.57 -8.64 22.59
N GLU A 30 0.21 -7.57 22.78
CA GLU A 30 -0.31 -6.21 22.81
C GLU A 30 -1.01 -5.84 21.49
N ILE A 31 -0.36 -6.11 20.35
CA ILE A 31 -0.92 -5.86 19.01
C ILE A 31 -2.21 -6.65 18.78
N LEU A 32 -2.21 -7.95 19.08
CA LEU A 32 -3.39 -8.81 18.96
C LEU A 32 -4.54 -8.34 19.88
N THR A 33 -4.22 -7.90 21.10
CA THR A 33 -5.20 -7.42 22.08
C THR A 33 -5.87 -6.13 21.60
N ARG A 34 -5.09 -5.16 21.10
CA ARG A 34 -5.64 -3.91 20.54
C ARG A 34 -6.58 -4.19 19.37
N ALA A 35 -6.23 -5.13 18.49
CA ALA A 35 -7.09 -5.52 17.38
C ALA A 35 -8.39 -6.17 17.86
N ALA A 36 -8.32 -7.07 18.84
CA ALA A 36 -9.49 -7.71 19.41
C ALA A 36 -10.46 -6.71 20.08
N ILE A 37 -9.93 -5.73 20.82
CA ILE A 37 -10.72 -4.64 21.41
C ILE A 37 -11.40 -3.83 20.31
N ALA A 38 -10.65 -3.39 19.29
CA ALA A 38 -11.20 -2.59 18.20
C ALA A 38 -12.30 -3.31 17.40
N PHE A 39 -12.19 -4.63 17.23
CA PHE A 39 -13.27 -5.43 16.64
C PHE A 39 -14.54 -5.44 17.50
N ASN A 40 -14.40 -5.51 18.83
CA ASN A 40 -15.54 -5.51 19.75
C ASN A 40 -16.20 -4.12 19.85
N GLU A 41 -15.41 -3.05 19.73
CA GLU A 41 -15.88 -1.65 19.72
C GLU A 41 -16.57 -1.24 18.41
N GLY A 42 -16.65 -2.15 17.42
CA GLY A 42 -17.29 -1.87 16.15
C GLY A 42 -16.49 -0.95 15.23
N VAL A 43 -15.18 -0.82 15.45
CA VAL A 43 -14.29 -0.10 14.54
C VAL A 43 -14.33 -0.78 13.16
N ALA A 44 -14.30 0.02 12.09
CA ALA A 44 -14.34 -0.48 10.72
C ALA A 44 -13.30 -1.59 10.49
N PHE A 45 -13.77 -2.78 10.08
CA PHE A 45 -12.95 -3.99 9.99
C PHE A 45 -11.63 -3.78 9.22
N LYS A 46 -11.69 -3.11 8.06
CA LYS A 46 -10.51 -2.83 7.23
C LYS A 46 -9.46 -1.99 7.97
N LYS A 47 -9.90 -1.03 8.77
CA LYS A 47 -9.02 -0.19 9.60
C LYS A 47 -8.31 -1.03 10.66
N VAL A 48 -9.05 -1.91 11.33
CA VAL A 48 -8.49 -2.81 12.36
C VAL A 48 -7.47 -3.77 11.74
N ILE A 49 -7.77 -4.37 10.59
CA ILE A 49 -6.84 -5.25 9.87
C ILE A 49 -5.57 -4.52 9.43
N ASN A 50 -5.69 -3.28 8.92
CA ASN A 50 -4.49 -2.51 8.54
C ASN A 50 -3.60 -2.22 9.75
N VAL A 51 -4.18 -1.79 10.88
CA VAL A 51 -3.44 -1.54 12.13
C VAL A 51 -2.77 -2.82 12.63
N LEU A 52 -3.49 -3.93 12.63
CA LEU A 52 -2.97 -5.24 13.01
C LEU A 52 -1.79 -5.64 12.12
N SER A 53 -1.97 -5.53 10.81
CA SER A 53 -0.97 -5.90 9.81
C SER A 53 0.28 -5.03 9.90
N LEU A 54 0.15 -3.73 10.19
CA LEU A 54 1.28 -2.84 10.48
C LEU A 54 2.05 -3.28 11.73
N GLY A 55 1.32 -3.55 12.82
CA GLY A 55 1.93 -4.00 14.06
C GLY A 55 2.71 -5.31 13.86
N LEU A 56 2.15 -6.27 13.13
CA LEU A 56 2.81 -7.54 12.84
C LEU A 56 4.04 -7.36 11.95
N ARG A 57 3.97 -6.51 10.91
CA ARG A 57 5.11 -6.14 10.07
C ARG A 57 6.25 -5.52 10.90
N ASP A 58 5.92 -4.61 11.81
CA ASP A 58 6.93 -3.95 12.63
C ASP A 58 7.63 -4.95 13.59
N LEU A 59 6.91 -5.98 14.06
CA LEU A 59 7.54 -7.06 14.82
C LEU A 59 8.43 -7.95 13.95
N GLU A 60 8.00 -8.27 12.72
CA GLU A 60 8.80 -9.05 11.77
C GLU A 60 10.12 -8.33 11.43
N ILE A 61 10.10 -7.01 11.23
CA ILE A 61 11.26 -6.23 10.82
C ILE A 61 12.20 -5.89 11.99
N TYR A 62 11.64 -5.47 13.14
CA TYR A 62 12.43 -4.80 14.19
C TYR A 62 12.67 -5.64 15.44
N GLN A 63 12.06 -6.83 15.57
CA GLN A 63 12.19 -7.66 16.78
C GLN A 63 13.11 -8.86 16.54
N GLN A 64 14.10 -9.08 17.42
CA GLN A 64 15.08 -10.19 17.30
C GLN A 64 14.43 -11.57 17.21
N ASN A 65 13.27 -11.77 17.85
CA ASN A 65 12.55 -13.05 17.86
C ASN A 65 11.46 -13.13 16.77
N GLY A 66 11.24 -12.05 16.01
CA GLY A 66 10.23 -11.96 14.97
C GLY A 66 8.80 -12.27 15.45
N LEU A 67 7.97 -12.71 14.50
CA LEU A 67 6.61 -13.19 14.73
C LEU A 67 6.61 -14.67 15.12
N THR A 68 5.70 -15.06 16.02
CA THR A 68 5.43 -16.49 16.22
C THR A 68 4.90 -17.13 14.93
N PRO A 69 5.08 -18.45 14.72
CA PRO A 69 4.60 -19.11 13.49
C PRO A 69 3.11 -18.89 13.20
N ASN A 70 2.29 -18.79 14.26
CA ASN A 70 0.87 -18.56 14.10
C ASN A 70 0.53 -17.10 13.77
N ALA A 71 1.28 -16.14 14.33
CA ALA A 71 1.14 -14.72 14.00
C ALA A 71 1.67 -14.41 12.59
N ASP A 72 2.77 -15.03 12.16
CA ASP A 72 3.28 -14.97 10.79
C ASP A 72 2.24 -15.53 9.79
N LYS A 73 1.62 -16.67 10.12
CA LYS A 73 0.55 -17.22 9.28
C LYS A 73 -0.65 -16.27 9.20
N LEU A 74 -1.05 -15.65 10.32
CA LEU A 74 -2.10 -14.63 10.32
C LEU A 74 -1.71 -13.44 9.44
N PHE A 75 -0.48 -12.96 9.55
CA PHE A 75 0.04 -11.84 8.79
C PHE A 75 0.02 -12.11 7.28
N LYS A 76 0.51 -13.29 6.86
CA LYS A 76 0.46 -13.73 5.46
C LYS A 76 -0.96 -13.86 4.92
N ASP A 77 -1.87 -14.44 5.70
CA ASP A 77 -3.28 -14.56 5.30
C ASP A 77 -3.95 -13.18 5.14
N ILE A 78 -3.56 -12.20 5.98
CA ILE A 78 -4.02 -10.81 5.84
C ILE A 78 -3.46 -10.21 4.55
N GLN A 79 -2.17 -10.37 4.27
CA GLN A 79 -1.51 -9.86 3.07
C GLN A 79 -2.11 -10.45 1.79
N GLU A 80 -2.38 -11.76 1.78
CA GLU A 80 -2.98 -12.46 0.63
C GLU A 80 -4.38 -11.92 0.31
N ILE A 81 -5.18 -11.63 1.33
CA ILE A 81 -6.58 -11.26 1.16
C ILE A 81 -6.79 -9.75 1.01
N TYR A 82 -6.01 -8.95 1.73
CA TYR A 82 -6.20 -7.50 1.85
C TYR A 82 -5.02 -6.67 1.34
N GLY A 83 -3.89 -7.31 1.00
CA GLY A 83 -2.68 -6.64 0.56
C GLY A 83 -1.76 -6.21 1.71
N GLU A 84 -0.65 -5.59 1.34
CA GLU A 84 0.37 -5.09 2.27
C GLU A 84 -0.18 -3.97 3.19
N PRO A 85 0.27 -3.91 4.46
CA PRO A 85 -0.13 -2.84 5.38
C PRO A 85 0.40 -1.47 4.97
N VAL A 86 -0.42 -0.43 5.17
CA VAL A 86 -0.11 0.95 4.77
C VAL A 86 0.18 1.84 5.98
N ASP A 87 1.35 2.46 6.02
CA ASP A 87 1.76 3.36 7.12
C ASP A 87 0.85 4.59 7.24
N PHE A 88 0.50 4.91 8.49
CA PHE A 88 -0.50 5.92 8.85
C PHE A 88 -0.20 7.34 8.33
N LEU A 89 1.03 7.65 7.95
CA LEU A 89 1.39 8.93 7.31
C LEU A 89 0.78 9.09 5.91
N GLY A 90 0.48 7.99 5.21
CA GLY A 90 -0.31 8.00 3.97
C GLY A 90 -1.81 7.77 4.17
N ALA A 91 -2.23 7.32 5.37
CA ALA A 91 -3.56 6.80 5.64
C ALA A 91 -4.57 7.80 6.23
N ARG A 92 -4.23 9.09 6.27
CA ARG A 92 -5.07 10.12 6.91
C ARG A 92 -6.27 10.58 6.07
N ASP A 93 -6.29 10.26 4.78
CA ASP A 93 -7.37 10.65 3.90
C ASP A 93 -8.29 9.47 3.58
N TRP A 94 -9.57 9.59 3.95
CA TRP A 94 -10.86 9.14 3.36
C TRP A 94 -10.94 8.35 2.02
N LYS A 95 -9.82 8.07 1.35
CA LYS A 95 -9.67 7.33 0.08
C LYS A 95 -9.87 5.80 0.25
N TYR A 96 -9.95 5.31 1.49
CA TYR A 96 -9.99 3.88 1.84
C TYR A 96 -11.40 3.26 1.91
N ASP A 97 -12.45 4.08 1.90
CA ASP A 97 -13.85 3.66 1.80
C ASP A 97 -14.43 3.83 0.38
N ASN A 98 -13.67 4.39 -0.56
CA ASN A 98 -14.16 4.64 -1.93
C ASN A 98 -13.85 3.43 -2.85
N PRO A 99 -14.87 2.76 -3.43
CA PRO A 99 -14.69 1.61 -4.33
C PRO A 99 -13.95 1.94 -5.64
N ASP A 100 -13.77 3.22 -5.95
CA ASP A 100 -13.07 3.71 -7.13
C ASP A 100 -11.54 3.69 -6.99
N PHE A 101 -10.98 3.32 -5.84
CA PHE A 101 -9.53 3.22 -5.66
C PHE A 101 -9.09 1.76 -5.50
N GLU A 102 -8.08 1.35 -6.26
CA GLU A 102 -7.48 0.03 -6.18
C GLU A 102 -5.98 0.13 -5.87
N TRP A 103 -5.51 -0.77 -5.03
CA TRP A 103 -4.10 -0.88 -4.70
C TRP A 103 -3.35 -1.61 -5.81
N VAL A 104 -2.23 -1.04 -6.25
CA VAL A 104 -1.32 -1.69 -7.20
C VAL A 104 0.06 -1.71 -6.57
N GLY A 105 0.44 -2.89 -6.07
CA GLY A 105 1.75 -3.16 -5.48
C GLY A 105 2.25 -4.53 -5.89
N ASN A 106 3.56 -4.64 -6.06
CA ASN A 106 4.24 -5.89 -6.36
C ASN A 106 5.04 -6.31 -5.12
N GLY A 107 4.40 -7.08 -4.24
CA GLY A 107 5.06 -7.72 -3.11
C GLY A 107 5.59 -6.77 -2.03
N ARG A 108 6.54 -7.31 -1.27
CA ARG A 108 6.60 -7.15 0.19
C ARG A 108 6.80 -5.75 0.75
N TYR A 109 7.29 -4.75 0.02
CA TYR A 109 7.39 -3.37 0.55
C TYR A 109 7.26 -2.27 -0.52
N GLY A 110 6.51 -2.50 -1.60
CA GLY A 110 6.33 -1.49 -2.65
C GLY A 110 4.97 -1.54 -3.36
N GLY A 111 4.15 -0.51 -3.14
CA GLY A 111 2.91 -0.28 -3.88
C GLY A 111 2.36 1.13 -3.74
N LYS A 112 1.40 1.48 -4.59
CA LYS A 112 0.68 2.75 -4.56
C LYS A 112 -0.81 2.56 -4.86
N TRP A 113 -1.64 3.42 -4.28
CA TRP A 113 -3.07 3.49 -4.60
C TRP A 113 -3.27 4.20 -5.93
N ARG A 114 -4.12 3.65 -6.81
CA ARG A 114 -4.57 4.30 -8.05
C ARG A 114 -6.08 4.39 -8.11
N ARG A 115 -6.63 5.37 -8.82
CA ARG A 115 -8.07 5.40 -9.11
C ARG A 115 -8.36 4.47 -10.28
N LYS A 116 -9.38 3.62 -10.18
CA LYS A 116 -9.93 2.84 -11.28
C LYS A 116 -10.34 3.80 -12.40
N GLY A 117 -9.74 3.62 -13.58
CA GLY A 117 -9.98 4.48 -14.73
C GLY A 117 -8.90 5.53 -14.98
N ASP A 118 -7.86 5.63 -14.13
CA ASP A 118 -6.64 6.35 -14.50
C ASP A 118 -5.92 5.56 -15.60
N VAL A 119 -6.31 5.83 -16.85
CA VAL A 119 -5.55 5.44 -18.03
C VAL A 119 -4.18 6.13 -17.89
N TYR A 120 -3.12 5.33 -17.85
CA TYR A 120 -1.75 5.79 -17.90
C TYR A 120 -1.58 6.81 -19.04
N CYS A 121 -1.55 8.11 -18.71
CA CYS A 121 -0.91 9.08 -19.59
C CYS A 121 0.60 8.84 -19.44
N ASN A 122 1.08 7.91 -20.26
CA ASN A 122 2.47 7.52 -20.42
C ASN A 122 3.42 8.72 -20.27
N SER A 123 4.23 8.69 -19.20
CA SER A 123 5.44 9.50 -19.02
C SER A 123 6.33 9.52 -20.28
N PHE A 124 6.28 8.45 -21.09
CA PHE A 124 6.94 8.39 -22.40
C PHE A 124 6.51 9.50 -23.38
N ARG A 125 5.24 9.92 -23.42
CA ARG A 125 4.80 10.97 -24.36
C ARG A 125 5.42 12.34 -24.06
N SER A 126 5.64 12.66 -22.79
CA SER A 126 6.28 13.91 -22.36
C SER A 126 7.73 14.01 -22.87
N GLN A 127 8.49 12.92 -22.76
CA GLN A 127 9.87 12.88 -23.24
C GLN A 127 9.95 12.98 -24.78
N PHE A 128 9.05 12.31 -25.51
CA PHE A 128 9.01 12.44 -26.98
C PHE A 128 8.67 13.86 -27.43
N ILE A 129 7.75 14.55 -26.77
CA ILE A 129 7.40 15.94 -27.11
C ILE A 129 8.60 16.87 -26.87
N SER A 130 9.32 16.70 -25.77
CA SER A 130 10.53 17.48 -25.47
C SER A 130 11.64 17.27 -26.50
N VAL A 131 11.88 16.02 -26.92
CA VAL A 131 12.89 15.70 -27.95
C VAL A 131 12.48 16.25 -29.32
N ILE A 132 11.20 16.15 -29.71
CA ILE A 132 10.71 16.69 -30.97
C ILE A 132 10.85 18.22 -31.01
N LEU A 133 10.51 18.92 -29.92
CA LEU A 133 10.69 20.37 -29.81
C LEU A 133 12.17 20.77 -29.91
N PHE A 134 13.06 20.03 -29.27
CA PHE A 134 14.49 20.29 -29.33
C PHE A 134 15.03 20.14 -30.77
N ILE A 135 14.65 19.08 -31.47
CA ILE A 135 15.04 18.86 -32.87
C ILE A 135 14.49 19.97 -33.77
N ALA A 136 13.23 20.38 -33.60
CA ALA A 136 12.61 21.43 -34.40
C ALA A 136 13.33 22.79 -34.23
N ILE A 137 13.69 23.17 -33.00
CA ILE A 137 14.45 24.39 -32.72
C ILE A 137 15.83 24.32 -33.39
N LEU A 138 16.49 23.18 -33.31
CA LEU A 138 17.82 22.99 -33.89
C LEU A 138 17.81 23.13 -35.42
N ILE A 139 16.78 22.59 -36.09
CA ILE A 139 16.55 22.77 -37.53
C ILE A 139 16.31 24.25 -37.86
N CYS A 140 15.47 24.95 -37.09
CA CYS A 140 15.23 26.38 -37.30
C CYS A 140 16.50 27.22 -37.17
N VAL A 141 17.37 26.93 -36.19
CA VAL A 141 18.65 27.62 -36.00
C VAL A 141 19.59 27.36 -37.18
N VAL A 142 19.71 26.11 -37.63
CA VAL A 142 20.55 25.76 -38.80
C VAL A 142 20.04 26.45 -40.06
N LEU A 143 18.71 26.47 -40.29
CA LEU A 143 18.13 27.19 -41.41
C LEU A 143 18.41 28.70 -41.32
N LEU A 144 18.21 29.32 -40.15
CA LEU A 144 18.55 30.73 -39.93
C LEU A 144 20.01 31.01 -40.27
N LEU A 145 20.94 30.19 -39.78
CA LEU A 145 22.38 30.34 -40.06
C LEU A 145 22.74 30.12 -41.53
N PHE A 146 21.99 29.31 -42.27
CA PHE A 146 22.20 29.08 -43.71
C PHE A 146 21.62 30.18 -44.59
N PHE A 147 20.52 30.82 -44.17
CA PHE A 147 19.83 31.86 -44.92
C PHE A 147 20.31 33.28 -44.58
N LEU A 148 20.73 33.55 -43.34
CA LEU A 148 21.31 34.84 -42.93
C LEU A 148 22.48 35.35 -43.81
N PRO A 149 23.47 34.52 -44.19
CA PRO A 149 24.59 34.98 -45.02
C PRO A 149 24.20 35.24 -46.50
N LYS A 150 22.95 35.00 -46.91
CA LYS A 150 22.46 35.34 -48.25
C LYS A 150 21.72 36.69 -48.30
N PHE A 151 21.47 37.30 -47.15
CA PHE A 151 20.77 38.59 -47.02
C PHE A 151 21.67 39.71 -46.48
N LEU A 152 22.97 39.43 -46.29
CA LEU A 152 24.01 40.37 -45.89
C LEU A 152 25.02 40.51 -47.03
#